data_AF-A0A2E7MYM2-F1
#
_entry.id   AF-A0A2E7MYM2-F1
#
_cell.length_a   1.000
_cell.length_b   1.000
_cell.length_c   1.000
_cell.angle_alpha   90.00
_cell.angle_beta   90.00
_cell.angle_gamma   90.00
#
_symmetry.space_group_name_H-M   'P 1'
#
loop_
_entity.id
_entity.type
_entity.pdbx_description
1 polymer ?
#
loop_
_entity_poly.entity_id
_entity_poly.type
_entity_poly.pdbx_seq_one_letter_code
_entity_poly.pdbx_strand_id
1 'polypeptide(L)'
;MSKWTKDQFIEDMRNKCSREIAKIGERIIEFSDTHASEVTWGRGEDRGTFTFRSDSDVGMLPLFHMTSDGQMNFQINFLREKELPKQVMRDLIVKMEANFLRDYDFESYPADVYEEMEYLFHTHSQVDKFIGAIEGCVYRLKQ
;
A
#
# COMPACT_ATOMS: atom_id res chain seq x y z
N MET A 1 18.72 11.66 11.73
CA MET A 1 18.64 10.19 11.67
C MET A 1 18.85 9.68 10.26
N SER A 2 19.42 8.48 10.13
CA SER A 2 19.56 7.78 8.86
C SER A 2 18.18 7.37 8.31
N LYS A 3 18.09 7.32 6.98
CA LYS A 3 16.95 6.75 6.27
C LYS A 3 16.87 5.26 6.57
N TRP A 4 15.67 4.74 6.81
CA TRP A 4 15.46 3.30 6.90
C TRP A 4 15.89 2.61 5.60
N THR A 5 16.43 1.41 5.74
CA THR A 5 16.73 0.52 4.61
C THR A 5 15.70 -0.60 4.56
N LYS A 6 15.61 -1.27 3.40
CA LYS A 6 14.76 -2.45 3.22
C LYS A 6 15.05 -3.53 4.27
N ASP A 7 16.33 -3.83 4.49
CA ASP A 7 16.75 -4.88 5.42
C ASP A 7 16.36 -4.55 6.86
N GLN A 8 16.60 -3.31 7.30
CA GLN A 8 16.19 -2.85 8.63
C GLN A 8 14.67 -2.93 8.81
N PHE A 9 13.90 -2.53 7.80
CA PHE A 9 12.44 -2.57 7.86
C PHE A 9 11.91 -4.01 7.98
N ILE A 10 12.44 -4.93 7.17
CA ILE A 10 12.05 -6.34 7.21
C ILE A 10 12.44 -6.99 8.54
N GLU A 11 13.63 -6.68 9.05
CA GLU A 11 14.09 -7.18 10.35
C GLU A 11 13.18 -6.69 11.49
N ASP A 12 12.87 -5.39 11.53
CA ASP A 12 11.97 -4.82 12.54
C ASP A 12 10.55 -5.42 12.45
N MET A 13 10.05 -5.66 11.24
CA MET A 13 8.76 -6.31 11.02
C MET A 13 8.73 -7.76 11.48
N ARG A 14 9.79 -8.53 11.22
CA ARG A 14 9.91 -9.90 11.73
C ARG A 14 9.95 -9.96 13.26
N ASN A 15 10.45 -8.90 13.90
CA ASN A 15 10.56 -8.81 15.35
C ASN A 15 9.25 -8.35 16.02
N LYS A 16 8.49 -7.47 15.38
CA LYS A 16 7.28 -6.85 15.96
C LYS A 16 5.98 -7.54 15.56
N CYS A 17 5.90 -8.10 14.37
CA CYS A 17 4.67 -8.66 13.83
C CYS A 17 4.65 -10.19 13.96
N SER A 18 3.46 -10.78 13.80
CA SER A 18 3.35 -12.22 13.63
C SER A 18 4.11 -12.69 12.37
N ARG A 19 4.55 -13.95 12.37
CA ARG A 19 5.28 -14.54 11.24
C ARG A 19 4.50 -14.46 9.92
N GLU A 20 3.17 -14.53 10.00
CA GLU A 20 2.31 -14.38 8.83
C GLU A 20 2.36 -12.96 8.27
N ILE A 21 2.17 -11.94 9.11
CA ILE A 21 2.25 -10.54 8.67
C ILE A 21 3.63 -10.18 8.13
N ALA A 22 4.71 -10.64 8.79
CA ALA A 22 6.05 -10.42 8.29
C ALA A 22 6.24 -10.98 6.86
N LYS A 23 5.73 -12.19 6.58
CA LYS A 23 5.75 -12.77 5.23
C LYS A 23 4.92 -11.97 4.22
N ILE A 24 3.76 -11.47 4.65
CA ILE A 24 2.90 -10.64 3.80
C ILE A 24 3.61 -9.32 3.46
N GLY A 25 4.19 -8.65 4.45
CA GLY A 25 4.94 -7.42 4.24
C GLY A 25 6.16 -7.61 3.35
N GLU A 26 6.94 -8.67 3.55
CA GLU A 26 8.06 -9.04 2.65
C GLU A 26 7.60 -9.19 1.20
N ARG A 27 6.49 -9.89 0.99
CA ARG A 27 5.93 -10.10 -0.34
C ARG A 27 5.45 -8.81 -1.00
N ILE A 28 4.84 -7.91 -0.23
CA ILE A 28 4.44 -6.58 -0.71
C ILE A 28 5.69 -5.77 -1.11
N ILE A 29 6.77 -5.84 -0.33
CA ILE A 29 8.04 -5.17 -0.66
C ILE A 29 8.66 -5.74 -1.93
N GLU A 30 8.70 -7.07 -2.08
CA GLU A 30 9.21 -7.73 -3.29
C GLU A 30 8.43 -7.34 -4.55
N PHE A 31 7.09 -7.30 -4.45
CA PHE A 31 6.25 -6.76 -5.52
C PHE A 31 6.61 -5.30 -5.84
N SER A 32 6.86 -4.50 -4.80
CA SER A 32 7.15 -3.08 -4.96
C SER A 32 8.48 -2.81 -5.66
N ASP A 33 9.50 -3.63 -5.43
CA ASP A 33 10.80 -3.50 -6.10
C ASP A 33 10.70 -3.64 -7.63
N THR A 34 9.65 -4.29 -8.13
CA THR A 34 9.46 -4.57 -9.55
C THR A 34 8.40 -3.69 -10.22
N HIS A 35 7.42 -3.18 -9.46
CA HIS A 35 6.26 -2.48 -10.03
C HIS A 35 6.16 -1.00 -9.64
N ALA A 36 6.76 -0.60 -8.51
CA ALA A 36 6.78 0.81 -8.13
C ALA A 36 7.65 1.60 -9.11
N SER A 37 7.22 2.80 -9.46
CA SER A 37 8.13 3.77 -10.10
C SER A 37 9.17 4.26 -9.10
N GLU A 38 8.79 4.41 -7.84
CA GLU A 38 9.70 4.76 -6.75
C GLU A 38 9.25 4.13 -5.42
N VAL A 39 10.21 3.60 -4.66
CA VAL A 39 10.03 3.21 -3.26
C VAL A 39 10.75 4.20 -2.36
N THR A 40 10.04 4.77 -1.39
CA THR A 40 10.65 5.64 -0.37
C THR A 40 10.58 5.03 1.02
N TRP A 41 11.72 5.09 1.72
CA TRP A 41 11.83 4.70 3.12
C TRP A 41 11.89 5.94 4.02
N GLY A 42 11.16 5.91 5.12
CA GLY A 42 11.05 6.97 6.11
C GLY A 42 12.31 7.15 6.97
N ARG A 43 12.20 8.03 7.97
CA ARG A 43 13.27 8.35 8.94
C ARG A 43 12.78 8.30 10.39
N GLY A 44 11.70 7.55 10.68
CA GLY A 44 11.12 7.46 12.02
C GLY A 44 12.07 6.80 13.03
N GLU A 45 11.95 7.15 14.31
CA GLU A 45 12.73 6.55 15.41
C GLU A 45 12.21 5.16 15.76
N ASP A 46 10.89 5.08 16.01
CA ASP A 46 10.29 3.89 16.62
C ASP A 46 9.91 2.81 15.60
N ARG A 47 9.65 3.21 14.35
CA ARG A 47 9.22 2.32 13.27
C ARG A 47 9.65 2.84 11.90
N GLY A 48 9.90 1.90 11.01
CA GLY A 48 10.11 2.16 9.60
C GLY A 48 8.80 2.52 8.91
N THR A 49 8.90 3.38 7.91
CA THR A 49 7.81 3.67 6.98
C THR A 49 8.29 3.38 5.57
N PHE A 50 7.46 2.69 4.82
CA PHE A 50 7.63 2.33 3.43
C PHE A 50 6.50 3.00 2.64
N THR A 51 6.81 3.59 1.50
CA THR A 51 5.81 4.16 0.59
C THR A 51 6.03 3.62 -0.80
N PHE A 52 4.98 3.03 -1.37
CA PHE A 52 4.91 2.68 -2.79
C PHE A 52 4.45 3.89 -3.58
N ARG A 53 5.20 4.28 -4.64
CA ARG A 53 4.80 5.36 -5.55
C ARG A 53 4.75 4.89 -7.00
N SER A 54 3.75 5.38 -7.72
CA SER A 54 3.61 5.21 -9.17
C SER A 54 3.71 6.55 -9.86
N ASP A 55 4.40 6.58 -10.99
CA ASP A 55 4.39 7.72 -11.90
C ASP A 55 3.03 7.83 -12.60
N SER A 56 2.65 9.05 -12.97
CA SER A 56 1.41 9.38 -13.67
C SER A 56 1.51 10.75 -14.34
N ASP A 57 0.56 11.09 -15.21
CA ASP A 57 0.47 12.40 -15.86
C ASP A 57 0.35 13.59 -14.90
N VAL A 58 -0.10 13.34 -13.66
CA VAL A 58 -0.24 14.36 -12.61
C VAL A 58 0.92 14.31 -11.59
N GLY A 59 1.97 13.55 -11.90
CA GLY A 59 3.18 13.40 -11.10
C GLY A 59 3.25 12.08 -10.33
N MET A 60 4.20 12.02 -9.39
CA MET A 60 4.49 10.83 -8.60
C MET A 60 3.49 10.63 -7.46
N LEU A 61 2.65 9.60 -7.54
CA LEU A 61 1.54 9.36 -6.63
C LEU A 61 1.85 8.21 -5.66
N PRO A 62 1.76 8.43 -4.32
CA PRO A 62 1.75 7.34 -3.37
C PRO A 62 0.43 6.54 -3.51
N LEU A 63 0.52 5.22 -3.62
CA LEU A 63 -0.67 4.35 -3.67
C LEU A 63 -0.98 3.74 -2.31
N PHE A 64 0.05 3.44 -1.54
CA PHE A 64 -0.10 3.01 -0.15
C PHE A 64 1.18 3.27 0.66
N HIS A 65 1.01 3.32 1.98
CA HIS A 65 2.09 3.25 2.95
C HIS A 65 2.01 1.94 3.73
N MET A 66 3.17 1.48 4.20
CA MET A 66 3.29 0.35 5.10
C MET A 66 4.30 0.69 6.19
N THR A 67 4.07 0.25 7.41
CA THR A 67 4.99 0.45 8.52
C THR A 67 5.60 -0.86 8.98
N SER A 68 6.79 -0.81 9.57
CA SER A 68 7.48 -2.02 10.04
C SER A 68 6.81 -2.66 11.26
N ASP A 69 5.89 -1.98 11.93
CA ASP A 69 5.05 -2.55 12.99
C ASP A 69 3.73 -3.15 12.46
N GLY A 70 3.58 -3.30 11.14
CA GLY A 70 2.49 -4.10 10.55
C GLY A 70 1.22 -3.30 10.27
N GLN A 71 1.32 -2.00 10.05
CA GLN A 71 0.19 -1.18 9.63
C GLN A 71 0.26 -0.85 8.14
N MET A 72 -0.91 -0.69 7.52
CA MET A 72 -1.05 -0.31 6.12
C MET A 72 -2.02 0.86 5.98
N ASN A 73 -1.71 1.79 5.09
CA ASN A 73 -2.56 2.94 4.79
C ASN A 73 -2.75 3.04 3.28
N PHE A 74 -3.99 2.90 2.82
CA PHE A 74 -4.34 3.02 1.40
C PHE A 74 -4.61 4.49 1.08
N GLN A 75 -3.91 5.03 0.08
CA GLN A 75 -3.97 6.46 -0.25
C GLN A 75 -5.17 6.81 -1.15
N ILE A 76 -6.35 6.27 -0.83
CA ILE A 76 -7.53 6.36 -1.69
C ILE A 76 -8.05 7.80 -1.75
N ASN A 77 -8.19 8.48 -0.62
CA ASN A 77 -8.64 9.87 -0.57
C ASN A 77 -7.60 10.81 -1.19
N PHE A 78 -6.31 10.58 -0.93
CA PHE A 78 -5.26 11.33 -1.61
C PHE A 78 -5.40 11.24 -3.14
N LEU A 79 -5.68 10.05 -3.68
CA LEU A 79 -5.88 9.84 -5.11
C LEU A 79 -7.20 10.44 -5.62
N ARG A 80 -8.28 10.42 -4.83
CA ARG A 80 -9.56 11.07 -5.18
C ARG A 80 -9.42 12.58 -5.37
N GLU A 81 -8.52 13.22 -4.63
CA GLU A 81 -8.22 14.64 -4.74
C GLU A 81 -7.39 15.00 -5.99
N LYS A 82 -6.86 14.00 -6.70
CA LYS A 82 -6.11 14.20 -7.94
C LYS A 82 -7.04 14.17 -9.14
N GLU A 83 -6.63 14.87 -10.19
CA GLU A 83 -7.35 14.90 -11.49
C GLU A 83 -7.09 13.61 -12.30
N LEU A 84 -7.31 12.45 -11.69
CA LEU A 84 -7.13 11.15 -12.31
C LEU A 84 -8.33 10.77 -13.19
N PRO A 85 -8.12 9.99 -14.27
CA PRO A 85 -9.24 9.44 -15.02
C PRO A 85 -10.13 8.58 -14.11
N LYS A 86 -11.44 8.85 -14.11
CA LYS A 86 -12.42 8.19 -13.22
C LYS A 86 -12.36 6.66 -13.26
N GLN A 87 -11.97 6.08 -14.39
CA GLN A 87 -11.85 4.63 -14.55
C GLN A 87 -10.69 4.03 -13.74
N VAL A 88 -9.59 4.77 -13.53
CA VAL A 88 -8.46 4.31 -12.71
C VAL A 88 -8.92 4.14 -11.26
N MET A 89 -9.55 5.18 -10.72
CA MET A 89 -10.08 5.15 -9.35
C MET A 89 -11.16 4.09 -9.18
N ARG A 90 -12.10 3.99 -10.13
CA ARG A 90 -13.18 3.01 -10.06
C ARG A 90 -12.66 1.56 -10.08
N ASP A 91 -11.69 1.26 -10.95
CA ASP A 91 -11.12 -0.10 -11.04
C ASP A 91 -10.36 -0.48 -9.77
N LEU A 92 -9.57 0.45 -9.21
CA LEU A 92 -8.88 0.26 -7.94
C LEU A 92 -9.88 0.02 -6.81
N ILE A 93 -10.86 0.93 -6.64
CA ILE A 93 -11.85 0.87 -5.54
C ILE A 93 -12.61 -0.46 -5.60
N VAL A 94 -13.22 -0.82 -6.73
CA VAL A 94 -14.03 -2.05 -6.84
C VAL A 94 -13.23 -3.30 -6.47
N LYS A 95 -11.96 -3.37 -6.88
CA LYS A 95 -11.09 -4.50 -6.54
C LYS A 95 -10.73 -4.53 -5.05
N MET A 96 -10.45 -3.38 -4.46
CA MET A 96 -10.17 -3.24 -3.03
C MET A 96 -11.40 -3.61 -2.19
N GLU A 97 -12.58 -3.08 -2.53
CA GLU A 97 -13.84 -3.35 -1.84
C GLU A 97 -14.19 -4.84 -1.91
N ALA A 98 -14.06 -5.46 -3.09
CA ALA A 98 -14.30 -6.89 -3.26
C ALA A 98 -13.30 -7.77 -2.50
N ASN A 99 -12.08 -7.28 -2.26
CA ASN A 99 -11.04 -8.03 -1.57
C ASN A 99 -11.17 -7.97 -0.05
N PHE A 100 -11.47 -6.78 0.48
CA PHE A 100 -11.53 -6.52 1.92
C PHE A 100 -12.95 -6.56 2.50
N LEU A 101 -13.98 -6.65 1.63
CA LEU A 101 -15.40 -6.62 2.00
C LEU A 101 -15.74 -5.34 2.78
N ARG A 102 -15.26 -4.21 2.29
CA ARG A 102 -15.40 -2.88 2.89
C ARG A 102 -15.72 -1.85 1.82
N ASP A 103 -16.50 -0.84 2.15
CA ASP A 103 -16.81 0.25 1.25
C ASP A 103 -15.72 1.33 1.33
N TYR A 104 -15.16 1.67 0.17
CA TYR A 104 -14.20 2.75 0.03
C TYR A 104 -14.86 3.88 -0.76
N ASP A 105 -15.95 4.42 -0.22
CA ASP A 105 -16.59 5.66 -0.67
C ASP A 105 -16.26 6.84 0.27
N PHE A 106 -16.90 7.99 0.07
CA PHE A 106 -16.64 9.20 0.88
C PHE A 106 -17.27 9.15 2.27
N GLU A 107 -18.29 8.32 2.50
CA GLU A 107 -18.99 8.21 3.78
C GLU A 107 -18.33 7.16 4.67
N SER A 108 -18.03 5.98 4.12
CA SER A 108 -17.42 4.85 4.84
C SER A 108 -15.91 4.97 5.00
N TYR A 109 -15.22 5.65 4.07
CA TYR A 109 -13.76 5.88 4.13
C TYR A 109 -13.40 7.35 3.89
N PRO A 110 -13.72 8.25 4.84
CA PRO A 110 -13.57 9.70 4.66
C PRO A 110 -12.12 10.20 4.75
N ALA A 111 -11.20 9.38 5.27
CA ALA A 111 -9.79 9.73 5.40
C ALA A 111 -8.88 8.51 5.27
N ASP A 112 -7.68 8.72 4.75
CA ASP A 112 -6.65 7.69 4.60
C ASP A 112 -5.96 7.44 5.94
N VAL A 113 -6.29 6.30 6.56
CA VAL A 113 -5.83 5.95 7.91
C VAL A 113 -4.95 4.71 7.90
N TYR A 114 -4.07 4.60 8.90
CA TYR A 114 -3.30 3.37 9.13
C TYR A 114 -4.19 2.33 9.82
N GLU A 115 -4.14 1.11 9.30
CA GLU A 115 -4.90 -0.04 9.77
C GLU A 115 -3.97 -1.24 9.96
N GLU A 116 -4.23 -2.06 10.97
CA GLU A 116 -3.45 -3.26 11.24
C GLU A 116 -3.60 -4.26 10.08
N MET A 117 -2.46 -4.72 9.55
CA MET A 117 -2.45 -5.73 8.49
C MET A 117 -3.11 -7.04 8.94
N GLU A 118 -3.09 -7.36 10.23
CA GLU A 118 -3.78 -8.52 10.83
C GLU A 118 -5.29 -8.49 10.64
N TYR A 119 -5.89 -7.31 10.46
CA TYR A 119 -7.32 -7.15 10.20
C TYR A 119 -7.66 -6.95 8.71
N LEU A 120 -6.64 -6.82 7.86
CA LEU A 120 -6.80 -6.66 6.41
C LEU A 120 -6.56 -7.98 5.68
N PHE A 121 -5.49 -8.70 6.06
CA PHE A 121 -5.04 -9.90 5.36
C PHE A 121 -5.13 -11.12 6.26
N HIS A 122 -6.09 -11.99 5.95
CA HIS A 122 -6.28 -13.28 6.62
C HIS A 122 -5.89 -14.46 5.74
N THR A 123 -5.65 -14.22 4.45
CA THR A 123 -5.34 -15.26 3.47
C THR A 123 -4.33 -14.77 2.43
N HIS A 124 -3.53 -15.69 1.89
CA HIS A 124 -2.64 -15.39 0.77
C HIS A 124 -3.38 -14.87 -0.48
N SER A 125 -4.61 -15.35 -0.73
CA SER A 125 -5.42 -14.88 -1.86
C SER A 125 -5.80 -13.40 -1.73
N GLN A 126 -6.01 -12.89 -0.51
CA GLN A 126 -6.26 -11.46 -0.32
C GLN A 126 -5.02 -10.63 -0.65
N VAL A 127 -3.82 -11.13 -0.35
CA VAL A 127 -2.57 -10.47 -0.73
C VAL A 127 -2.39 -10.47 -2.25
N ASP A 128 -2.71 -11.58 -2.93
CA ASP A 128 -2.67 -11.68 -4.40
C ASP A 128 -3.57 -10.65 -5.06
N LYS A 129 -4.82 -10.57 -4.60
CA LYS A 129 -5.83 -9.66 -5.13
C LYS A 129 -5.47 -8.20 -4.88
N PHE A 130 -4.93 -7.89 -3.69
CA PHE A 130 -4.43 -6.57 -3.37
C PHE A 130 -3.30 -6.16 -4.31
N ILE A 131 -2.27 -7.01 -4.45
CA ILE A 131 -1.14 -6.78 -5.36
C ILE A 131 -1.63 -6.58 -6.80
N GLY A 132 -2.53 -7.42 -7.28
CA GLY A 132 -3.10 -7.28 -8.63
C GLY A 132 -3.95 -6.03 -8.82
N ALA A 133 -4.62 -5.53 -7.77
CA ALA A 133 -5.32 -4.24 -7.81
C ALA A 133 -4.34 -3.07 -7.95
N ILE A 134 -3.24 -3.09 -7.19
CA ILE A 134 -2.18 -2.08 -7.27
C ILE A 134 -1.48 -2.13 -8.62
N GLU A 135 -1.11 -3.31 -9.11
CA GLU A 135 -0.49 -3.50 -10.43
C GLU A 135 -1.39 -2.94 -11.55
N GLY A 136 -2.68 -3.27 -11.52
CA GLY A 136 -3.65 -2.72 -12.47
C GLY A 136 -3.77 -1.20 -12.40
N CYS A 137 -3.71 -0.63 -11.19
CA CYS A 137 -3.69 0.83 -11.01
C CYS A 137 -2.43 1.46 -11.62
N VAL A 138 -1.24 0.91 -11.33
CA VAL A 138 0.04 1.35 -11.92
C VAL A 138 -0.01 1.32 -13.44
N TYR A 139 -0.52 0.23 -14.02
CA TYR A 139 -0.62 0.10 -15.47
C TYR A 139 -1.50 1.20 -16.09
N ARG A 140 -2.65 1.49 -15.48
CA ARG A 140 -3.58 2.51 -15.97
C ARG A 140 -3.11 3.95 -15.72
N LEU A 141 -2.29 4.19 -14.69
CA LEU A 141 -1.72 5.52 -14.42
C LEU A 141 -0.67 5.93 -15.45
N LYS A 142 -0.10 4.97 -16.19
CA LYS A 142 0.92 5.18 -17.22
C LYS A 142 0.34 5.30 -18.64
N GLN A 143 -0.98 5.19 -18.79
CA GLN A 143 -1.70 5.29 -20.08
C GLN A 143 -2.26 6.69 -20.30
#